data_AF-A0A7S9SCH2-F1
#
_entry.id   AF-A0A7S9SCH2-F1
#
_cell.length_a   1.000
_cell.length_b   1.000
_cell.length_c   1.000
_cell.angle_alpha   90.00
_cell.angle_beta   90.00
_cell.angle_gamma   90.00
#
_symmetry.space_group_name_H-M   'P 1'
#
loop_
_entity.id
_entity.type
_entity.pdbx_description
1 polymer ?
#
loop_
_entity_poly.entity_id
_entity_poly.type
_entity_poly.pdbx_seq_one_letter_code
_entity_poly.pdbx_strand_id
1 'polypeptide(L)'
;MWQHPNYPNFSFDKSAIDTLANKLKQDHEILKEITRKTSRNDLLKVQINALEDEIFYSSLIEGERLKRSSIRSSIKKRLDENLTG
;
A
#
# COMPACT_ATOMS: atom_id res chain seq x y z
N MET A 1 -13.41 18.43 6.14
CA MET A 1 -13.09 18.89 4.77
C MET A 1 -14.32 19.41 4.03
N TRP A 2 -15.38 18.62 3.86
CA TRP A 2 -16.60 19.06 3.14
C TRP A 2 -17.42 20.14 3.86
N GLN A 3 -17.20 20.32 5.17
CA GLN A 3 -17.79 21.41 5.97
C GLN A 3 -16.92 22.67 6.02
N HIS A 4 -15.78 22.69 5.32
CA HIS A 4 -14.89 23.85 5.35
C HIS A 4 -15.55 25.01 4.58
N PRO A 5 -15.50 26.26 5.08
CA PRO A 5 -16.13 27.40 4.42
C PRO A 5 -15.68 27.61 2.97
N ASN A 6 -14.44 27.25 2.65
CA ASN A 6 -13.87 27.35 1.30
C ASN A 6 -13.99 26.06 0.48
N TYR A 7 -14.82 25.09 0.87
CA TYR A 7 -15.07 23.93 0.02
C TYR A 7 -15.81 24.35 -1.27
N PRO A 8 -15.44 23.84 -2.46
CA PRO A 8 -14.32 22.94 -2.75
C PRO A 8 -13.00 23.67 -3.10
N ASN A 9 -13.00 25.01 -3.09
CA ASN A 9 -11.89 25.87 -3.50
C ASN A 9 -10.81 26.02 -2.41
N PHE A 10 -10.11 24.92 -2.13
CA PHE A 10 -8.99 24.92 -1.20
C PHE A 10 -7.75 25.57 -1.81
N SER A 11 -7.08 26.43 -1.05
CA SER A 11 -5.72 26.87 -1.33
C SER A 11 -4.71 25.90 -0.72
N PHE A 12 -3.65 25.60 -1.45
CA PHE A 12 -2.54 24.77 -0.95
C PHE A 12 -1.20 25.38 -1.35
N ASP A 13 -0.17 25.07 -0.56
CA ASP A 13 1.21 25.41 -0.90
C ASP A 13 1.74 24.41 -1.93
N LYS A 14 1.82 24.84 -3.18
CA LYS A 14 2.36 24.02 -4.26
C LYS A 14 3.80 23.58 -3.99
N SER A 15 4.63 24.42 -3.39
CA SER A 15 6.05 24.11 -3.15
C SER A 15 6.22 22.99 -2.11
N ALA A 16 5.35 22.95 -1.10
CA ALA A 16 5.30 21.86 -0.13
C ALA A 16 4.88 20.54 -0.79
N ILE A 17 3.85 20.58 -1.66
CA ILE A 17 3.39 19.41 -2.42
C ILE A 17 4.47 18.91 -3.38
N ASP A 18 5.11 19.80 -4.13
CA ASP A 18 6.17 19.45 -5.08
C ASP A 18 7.36 18.80 -4.34
N THR A 19 7.69 19.28 -3.14
CA THR A 19 8.73 18.68 -2.29
C THR A 19 8.38 17.24 -1.90
N LEU A 20 7.16 17.01 -1.43
CA LEU A 20 6.67 15.67 -1.06
C LEU A 20 6.61 14.74 -2.29
N ALA A 21 6.13 15.23 -3.43
CA ALA A 21 6.04 14.46 -4.66
C ALA A 21 7.43 14.05 -5.19
N ASN A 22 8.41 14.97 -5.13
CA ASN A 22 9.79 14.67 -5.50
C ASN A 22 10.41 13.62 -4.58
N LYS A 23 10.16 13.71 -3.27
CA LYS A 23 10.64 12.71 -2.30
C LYS A 23 10.01 11.34 -2.56
N LEU A 24 8.69 11.29 -2.78
CA LEU A 24 7.98 10.06 -3.15
C LEU A 24 8.56 9.42 -4.41
N LYS A 25 8.83 10.23 -5.45
CA LYS A 25 9.46 9.76 -6.68
C LYS A 25 10.84 9.16 -6.43
N GLN A 26 11.67 9.81 -5.62
CA GLN A 26 13.00 9.29 -5.27
C GLN A 26 12.90 7.95 -4.52
N ASP A 27 12.02 7.87 -3.53
CA ASP A 27 11.83 6.65 -2.75
C ASP A 27 11.27 5.50 -3.61
N HIS A 28 10.41 5.80 -4.58
CA HIS A 28 9.92 4.83 -5.55
C HIS A 28 11.04 4.26 -6.44
N GLU A 29 11.93 5.11 -6.97
CA GLU A 29 13.05 4.63 -7.78
C GLU A 29 14.05 3.78 -6.96
N ILE A 30 14.29 4.15 -5.70
CA ILE A 30 15.10 3.35 -4.78
C ILE A 30 14.45 1.97 -4.56
N LEU A 31 13.15 1.93 -4.25
CA LEU A 31 12.42 0.67 -4.04
C LEU A 31 12.44 -0.21 -5.29
N LYS A 32 12.29 0.39 -6.48
CA LYS A 32 12.34 -0.31 -7.76
C LYS A 32 13.70 -0.97 -7.99
N GLU A 33 14.80 -0.28 -7.70
CA GLU A 33 16.14 -0.85 -7.85
C GLU A 33 16.43 -1.96 -6.83
N ILE A 34 15.96 -1.81 -5.58
CA ILE A 34 16.02 -2.87 -4.56
C ILE A 34 15.24 -4.11 -5.03
N THR A 35 14.02 -3.89 -5.53
CA THR A 35 13.14 -4.96 -6.00
C THR A 35 13.77 -5.73 -7.17
N ARG A 36 14.42 -5.03 -8.10
CA ARG A 36 15.13 -5.63 -9.25
C ARG A 36 16.26 -6.57 -8.83
N LYS A 37 16.87 -6.33 -7.67
CA LYS A 37 17.98 -7.14 -7.11
C LYS A 37 17.51 -8.22 -6.13
N THR A 38 16.24 -8.21 -5.74
CA THR A 38 15.68 -9.13 -4.74
C THR A 38 15.29 -10.46 -5.41
N SER A 39 15.51 -11.58 -4.71
CA SER A 39 15.12 -12.90 -5.22
C SER A 39 13.61 -12.97 -5.41
N ARG A 40 13.12 -13.75 -6.38
CA ARG A 40 11.68 -13.92 -6.61
C ARG A 40 10.95 -14.42 -5.35
N ASN A 41 11.56 -15.34 -4.60
CA ASN A 41 10.97 -15.90 -3.39
C ASN A 41 10.86 -14.87 -2.26
N ASP A 42 11.89 -14.03 -2.08
CA ASP A 42 11.85 -12.99 -1.05
C ASP A 42 10.93 -11.84 -1.45
N LEU A 43 10.89 -11.49 -2.73
CA LEU A 43 9.93 -10.52 -3.26
C LEU A 43 8.49 -10.97 -3.04
N LEU A 44 8.17 -12.25 -3.30
CA LEU A 44 6.85 -12.82 -3.02
C LEU A 44 6.48 -12.71 -1.53
N LYS A 45 7.41 -13.00 -0.62
CA LYS A 45 7.16 -12.86 0.83
C LYS A 45 6.87 -11.42 1.22
N VAL A 46 7.63 -10.47 0.69
CA VAL A 46 7.42 -9.03 0.95
C VAL A 46 6.08 -8.56 0.40
N GLN A 47 5.70 -8.98 -0.81
CA GLN A 47 4.40 -8.66 -1.41
C GLN A 47 3.23 -9.22 -0.60
N ILE A 48 3.33 -10.46 -0.12
CA ILE A 48 2.30 -11.06 0.75
C ILE A 48 2.14 -10.24 2.04
N ASN A 49 3.24 -9.85 2.67
CA ASN A 49 3.18 -9.03 3.89
C ASN A 49 2.59 -7.64 3.61
N ALA A 50 2.96 -7.01 2.49
CA ALA A 50 2.43 -5.70 2.10
C ALA A 50 0.92 -5.75 1.85
N LEU A 51 0.41 -6.81 1.20
CA LEU A 51 -1.02 -7.04 1.02
C LEU A 51 -1.74 -7.33 2.34
N GLU A 52 -1.13 -8.10 3.24
CA GLU A 52 -1.68 -8.38 4.56
C GLU A 52 -1.85 -7.08 5.37
N ASP A 53 -0.83 -6.21 5.34
CA ASP A 53 -0.86 -4.91 6.01
C ASP A 53 -1.89 -3.97 5.39
N GLU A 54 -1.96 -3.90 4.05
CA GLU A 54 -2.94 -3.08 3.34
C GLU A 54 -4.37 -3.45 3.75
N ILE A 55 -4.73 -4.74 3.66
CA ILE A 55 -6.07 -5.22 4.04
C ILE A 55 -6.35 -4.97 5.53
N PHE A 56 -5.36 -5.22 6.39
CA PHE A 56 -5.55 -5.05 7.83
C PHE A 56 -5.81 -3.58 8.20
N TYR A 57 -4.97 -2.65 7.71
CA TYR A 57 -5.10 -1.25 8.07
C TYR A 57 -6.26 -0.55 7.35
N SER A 58 -6.58 -0.92 6.10
CA SER A 58 -7.75 -0.37 5.41
C SER A 58 -9.04 -0.80 6.11
N SER A 59 -9.20 -2.08 6.45
CA SER A 59 -10.33 -2.56 7.27
C SER A 59 -10.44 -1.83 8.60
N LEU A 60 -9.31 -1.57 9.29
CA LEU A 60 -9.33 -0.83 10.56
C LEU A 60 -9.86 0.60 10.42
N ILE A 61 -9.55 1.30 9.32
CA ILE A 61 -10.07 2.64 9.04
C ILE A 61 -11.59 2.60 8.86
N GLU A 62 -12.10 1.56 8.21
CA GLU A 62 -13.54 1.32 8.03
C GLU A 62 -14.24 0.77 9.29
N GLY A 63 -13.50 0.55 10.39
CA GLY A 63 -14.04 0.02 11.65
C GLY A 63 -14.13 -1.50 11.72
N GLU A 64 -13.67 -2.21 10.68
CA GLU A 64 -13.61 -3.66 10.64
C GLU A 64 -12.37 -4.20 11.38
N ARG A 65 -12.57 -5.16 12.27
CA ARG A 65 -11.48 -5.79 13.04
C ARG A 65 -11.19 -7.19 12.54
N LEU A 66 -10.42 -7.29 11.46
CA LEU A 66 -10.00 -8.56 10.89
C LEU A 66 -8.82 -9.18 11.65
N LYS A 67 -8.79 -10.51 11.73
CA LYS A 67 -7.64 -11.25 12.26
C LYS A 67 -6.59 -11.40 11.16
N ARG A 68 -5.34 -10.98 11.44
CA ARG A 68 -4.20 -11.14 10.52
C ARG A 68 -4.03 -12.57 10.00
N SER A 69 -4.22 -13.58 10.87
CA SER A 69 -4.18 -14.98 10.48
C SER A 69 -5.22 -15.34 9.40
N SER A 70 -6.42 -14.77 9.49
CA SER A 70 -7.50 -15.00 8.52
C SER A 70 -7.21 -14.32 7.18
N ILE A 71 -6.65 -13.10 7.20
CA ILE A 71 -6.19 -12.39 6.00
C ILE A 71 -5.10 -13.21 5.30
N ARG A 72 -4.06 -13.62 6.04
CA ARG A 72 -2.93 -14.38 5.50
C ARG A 72 -3.34 -15.71 4.90
N SER A 73 -4.25 -16.45 5.54
CA SER A 73 -4.82 -17.68 4.98
C SER A 73 -5.58 -17.44 3.67
N SER A 74 -6.33 -16.32 3.58
CA SER A 74 -7.07 -15.95 2.37
C SER A 74 -6.14 -15.55 1.23
N ILE A 75 -5.09 -14.79 1.51
CA ILE A 75 -4.06 -14.41 0.53
C ILE A 75 -3.37 -15.66 -0.04
N LYS A 76 -2.94 -16.58 0.83
CA LYS A 76 -2.31 -17.85 0.40
C LYS A 76 -3.23 -18.67 -0.49
N LYS A 77 -4.49 -18.87 -0.09
CA LYS A 77 -5.48 -19.62 -0.88
C LYS A 77 -5.61 -19.05 -2.30
N ARG A 78 -5.73 -17.72 -2.43
CA ARG A 78 -5.82 -17.07 -3.75
C ARG A 78 -4.54 -17.19 -4.57
N LEU A 79 -3.36 -17.11 -3.95
CA LEU A 79 -2.08 -17.31 -4.64
C LEU A 79 -1.94 -18.75 -5.16
N ASP A 80 -2.31 -19.74 -4.35
CA ASP A 80 -2.28 -21.16 -4.74
C ASP A 80 -3.26 -21.45 -5.89
N GLU A 81 -4.48 -20.90 -5.84
CA GLU A 81 -5.47 -21.01 -6.93
C GLU A 81 -4.95 -20.45 -8.27
N ASN A 82 -4.19 -19.35 -8.25
CA ASN A 82 -3.58 -18.75 -9.44
C ASN A 82 -2.37 -19.53 -9.97
N LEU A 83 -1.78 -20.45 -9.20
CA LEU A 83 -0.67 -21.31 -9.64
C LEU A 83 -1.17 -22.62 -10.26
N THR A 84 -2.43 -22.99 -10.05
CA THR A 84 -3.05 -24.24 -10.53
C THR A 84 -4.04 -24.04 -11.69
N GLY A 85 -4.31 -22.80 -12.08
CA GLY A 85 -5.24 -22.43 -13.17
C GLY A 85 -4.57 -22.17 -14.50
#